data_AF-A0A516NZ63-F1
#
_entry.id   AF-A0A516NZ63-F1
#
_cell.length_a   1.000
_cell.length_b   1.000
_cell.length_c   1.000
_cell.angle_alpha   90.00
_cell.angle_beta   90.00
_cell.angle_gamma   90.00
#
_symmetry.space_group_name_H-M   'P 1'
#
loop_
_entity.id
_entity.type
_entity.pdbx_description
1 polymer ?
#
loop_
_entity_poly.entity_id
_entity_poly.type
_entity_poly.pdbx_seq_one_letter_code
_entity_poly.pdbx_strand_id
1 'polypeptide(L)'
;MKNTLAILALFMSSVLAFGQEIDLTGFNKTEIESGITYKKYKEGKLDQIILRMMAENYGNTLFFSKSKDAILITNAADENSLIKIELKNGKQVRTFFYKKAPIITIEGIDFDLVNLPKDAVISTIFSNNLISSNKVSSNYEALGDDNPDKTLKLFSRLEIKSDLNELDSVFDQIGDFFSQEDALLKIFYGRYAEKFQPKILGSIETDHFGKIKEGIIWDFKSGKISGKNKYETYSKGKVVQSGLVNLDDFQEVFMKYQIEKSDEE
;
A
#
# COMPACT_ATOMS: atom_id res chain seq x y z
N MET A 1 34.02 56.40 -15.34
CA MET A 1 34.64 55.12 -14.93
C MET A 1 33.99 54.76 -13.60
N LYS A 2 33.01 53.86 -13.55
CA LYS A 2 33.05 52.39 -13.71
C LYS A 2 32.78 51.77 -12.32
N ASN A 3 31.62 51.13 -12.21
CA ASN A 3 31.28 49.98 -11.37
C ASN A 3 31.20 50.26 -9.85
N THR A 4 30.23 49.74 -9.07
CA THR A 4 29.56 48.45 -9.20
C THR A 4 28.27 48.42 -8.35
N LEU A 5 27.27 47.70 -8.86
CA LEU A 5 26.08 47.19 -8.17
C LEU A 5 26.37 46.61 -6.78
N ALA A 6 25.43 46.81 -5.85
CA ALA A 6 25.10 45.80 -4.84
C ALA A 6 23.57 45.72 -4.72
N ILE A 7 22.98 44.87 -5.57
CA ILE A 7 21.61 44.38 -5.46
C ILE A 7 21.62 43.39 -4.29
N LEU A 8 21.02 43.76 -3.16
CA LEU A 8 20.70 42.81 -2.10
C LEU A 8 19.37 42.14 -2.45
N ALA A 9 19.43 41.15 -3.34
CA ALA A 9 18.33 40.23 -3.58
C ALA A 9 18.29 39.25 -2.40
N LEU A 10 17.49 39.59 -1.37
CA LEU A 10 16.94 38.62 -0.43
C LEU A 10 16.04 37.68 -1.23
N PHE A 11 16.63 36.63 -1.79
CA PHE A 11 15.88 35.46 -2.27
C PHE A 11 15.33 34.74 -1.04
N MET A 12 14.19 35.22 -0.54
CA MET A 12 13.20 34.35 0.08
C MET A 12 12.79 33.37 -1.01
N SER A 13 13.37 32.18 -1.01
CA SER A 13 12.96 31.08 -1.87
C SER A 13 11.62 30.51 -1.39
N SER A 14 10.58 31.33 -1.43
CA SER A 14 9.19 30.86 -1.45
C SER A 14 8.95 30.20 -2.81
N VAL A 15 9.29 28.92 -2.92
CA VAL A 15 8.93 28.12 -4.09
C VAL A 15 7.43 27.86 -4.01
N LEU A 16 6.66 28.71 -4.71
CA LEU A 16 5.22 28.58 -4.88
C LEU A 16 4.90 27.22 -5.51
N ALA A 17 4.38 26.30 -4.69
CA ALA A 17 3.65 25.14 -5.16
C ALA A 17 2.16 25.46 -4.98
N PHE A 18 1.45 25.67 -6.09
CA PHE A 18 -0.02 25.73 -6.17
C PHE A 18 -0.73 26.20 -4.89
N GLY A 19 -0.49 27.45 -4.50
CA GLY A 19 -1.25 28.16 -3.46
C GLY A 19 -1.02 27.79 -1.99
N GLN A 20 -0.16 26.81 -1.66
CA GLN A 20 0.20 26.52 -0.27
C GLN A 20 1.66 26.85 0.00
N GLU A 21 1.89 27.87 0.83
CA GLU A 21 3.20 28.19 1.39
C GLU A 21 3.56 27.10 2.42
N ILE A 22 4.29 26.09 1.96
CA ILE A 22 4.81 25.04 2.83
C ILE A 22 6.22 25.46 3.26
N ASP A 23 6.42 25.67 4.56
CA ASP A 23 7.74 25.88 5.12
C ASP A 23 8.56 24.57 5.01
N LEU A 24 9.59 24.61 4.17
CA LEU A 24 10.50 23.48 3.94
C LEU A 24 11.79 23.59 4.76
N THR A 25 11.85 24.50 5.73
CA THR A 25 13.02 24.65 6.60
C THR A 25 13.30 23.36 7.38
N GLY A 26 14.54 22.88 7.28
CA GLY A 26 14.99 21.65 7.95
C GLY A 26 14.61 20.35 7.24
N PHE A 27 14.10 20.41 6.00
CA PHE A 27 13.89 19.22 5.18
C PHE A 27 15.10 18.91 4.28
N ASN A 28 15.43 17.63 4.18
CA ASN A 28 16.34 17.09 3.19
C ASN A 28 15.58 16.82 1.89
N LYS A 29 16.04 17.39 0.78
CA LYS A 29 15.44 17.24 -0.55
C LYS A 29 16.07 16.07 -1.30
N THR A 30 15.24 15.26 -1.96
CA THR A 30 15.64 14.24 -2.93
C THR A 30 14.79 14.40 -4.19
N GLU A 31 15.42 14.55 -5.35
CA GLU A 31 14.71 14.52 -6.63
C GLU A 31 14.47 13.07 -7.05
N ILE A 32 13.29 12.80 -7.59
CA ILE A 32 12.89 11.51 -8.13
C ILE A 32 12.21 11.73 -9.47
N GLU A 33 12.07 10.70 -10.28
CA GLU A 33 11.36 10.79 -11.54
C GLU A 33 9.90 11.23 -11.30
N SER A 34 9.49 12.28 -12.02
CA SER A 34 8.16 12.91 -11.88
C SER A 34 7.85 13.51 -10.51
N GLY A 35 8.85 13.83 -9.69
CA GLY A 35 8.58 14.42 -8.37
C GLY A 35 9.79 14.84 -7.53
N ILE A 36 9.51 15.30 -6.32
CA ILE A 36 10.50 15.63 -5.30
C ILE A 36 9.99 15.13 -3.96
N THR A 37 10.87 14.46 -3.21
CA THR A 37 10.63 14.06 -1.83
C THR A 37 11.39 14.99 -0.89
N TYR A 38 10.73 15.46 0.16
CA TYR A 38 11.31 16.20 1.26
C TYR A 38 11.16 15.37 2.53
N LYS A 39 12.25 15.12 3.25
CA LYS A 39 12.24 14.38 4.52
C LYS A 39 12.74 15.23 5.67
N LYS A 40 12.01 15.25 6.78
CA LYS A 40 12.42 15.94 8.01
C LYS A 40 12.72 14.92 9.09
N TYR A 41 13.81 15.15 9.80
CA TYR A 41 14.27 14.31 10.89
C TYR A 41 14.22 15.09 12.20
N LYS A 42 13.78 14.41 13.27
CA LYS A 42 13.79 14.93 14.63
C LYS A 42 14.49 13.92 15.52
N GLU A 43 15.52 14.36 16.25
CA GLU A 43 16.32 13.49 17.13
C GLU A 43 16.88 12.25 16.40
N GLY A 44 17.28 12.43 15.13
CA GLY A 44 17.84 11.37 14.29
C GLY A 44 16.80 10.40 13.68
N LYS A 45 15.51 10.57 13.98
CA LYS A 45 14.42 9.73 13.44
C LYS A 45 13.62 10.47 12.38
N LEU A 46 13.10 9.74 11.39
CA LEU A 46 12.21 10.30 10.39
C LEU A 46 10.90 10.76 11.05
N ASP A 47 10.54 12.01 10.83
CA ASP A 47 9.39 12.68 11.48
C ASP A 47 8.29 13.00 10.46
N GLN A 48 8.68 13.50 9.28
CA GLN A 48 7.75 13.89 8.22
C GLN A 48 8.33 13.61 6.83
N ILE A 49 7.46 13.26 5.89
CA ILE A 49 7.76 13.17 4.46
C ILE A 49 6.75 14.04 3.71
N ILE A 50 7.23 14.87 2.79
CA ILE A 50 6.40 15.60 1.84
C ILE A 50 6.81 15.15 0.45
N LEU A 51 5.87 14.59 -0.30
CA LEU A 51 6.09 14.10 -1.65
C LEU A 51 5.33 14.98 -2.63
N ARG A 52 6.07 15.75 -3.43
CA ARG A 52 5.51 16.56 -4.51
C ARG A 52 5.59 15.80 -5.82
N MET A 53 4.44 15.55 -6.42
CA MET A 53 4.29 14.96 -7.75
C MET A 53 4.23 16.09 -8.78
N MET A 54 5.01 15.96 -9.85
CA MET A 54 5.07 16.92 -10.94
C MET A 54 4.77 16.21 -12.26
N ALA A 55 3.65 16.56 -12.89
CA ALA A 55 3.33 16.18 -14.27
C ALA A 55 3.00 17.44 -15.08
N GLU A 56 3.16 17.37 -16.41
CA GLU A 56 3.09 18.51 -17.34
C GLU A 56 1.83 19.39 -17.17
N ASN A 57 0.71 18.83 -16.70
CA ASN A 57 -0.55 19.55 -16.47
C ASN A 57 -1.21 19.26 -15.11
N TYR A 58 -0.50 18.61 -14.18
CA TYR A 58 -1.07 18.24 -12.88
C TYR A 58 0.01 18.10 -11.81
N GLY A 59 -0.11 18.89 -10.74
CA GLY A 59 0.69 18.75 -9.53
C GLY A 59 -0.14 18.18 -8.39
N ASN A 60 0.47 17.37 -7.53
CA ASN A 60 -0.14 16.96 -6.27
C ASN A 60 0.92 16.88 -5.17
N THR A 61 0.49 17.03 -3.92
CA THR A 61 1.35 16.83 -2.76
C THR A 61 0.74 15.80 -1.82
N LEU A 62 1.54 14.81 -1.42
CA LEU A 62 1.19 13.85 -0.38
C LEU A 62 1.99 14.19 0.87
N PHE A 63 1.31 14.21 2.02
CA PHE A 63 1.94 14.47 3.31
C PHE A 63 1.92 13.20 4.13
N PHE A 64 3.08 12.80 4.64
CA PHE A 64 3.24 11.68 5.53
C PHE A 64 3.73 12.19 6.87
N SER A 65 3.05 11.82 7.94
CA SER A 65 3.41 12.19 9.29
C SER A 65 3.30 10.99 10.20
N LYS A 66 4.15 10.95 11.22
CA LYS A 66 4.14 9.90 12.23
C LYS A 66 3.77 10.50 13.58
N SER A 67 2.80 9.88 14.24
CA SER A 67 2.49 10.09 15.65
C SER A 67 3.03 8.91 16.47
N LYS A 68 2.76 8.89 17.78
CA LYS A 68 3.14 7.75 18.63
C LYS A 68 2.46 6.45 18.19
N ASP A 69 1.23 6.52 17.72
CA ASP A 69 0.36 5.35 17.56
C ASP A 69 0.01 5.04 16.08
N ALA A 70 0.34 5.95 15.16
CA ALA A 70 0.03 5.77 13.74
C ALA A 70 0.90 6.62 12.81
N ILE A 71 1.05 6.14 11.58
CA ILE A 71 1.48 6.93 10.42
C ILE A 71 0.22 7.35 9.66
N LEU A 72 0.16 8.62 9.28
CA LEU A 72 -0.94 9.23 8.53
C LEU A 72 -0.43 9.73 7.19
N ILE A 73 -1.17 9.43 6.12
CA ILE A 73 -0.90 9.89 4.77
C ILE A 73 -2.11 10.64 4.26
N THR A 74 -1.95 11.93 3.98
CA THR A 74 -3.00 12.79 3.44
C THR A 74 -2.65 13.28 2.04
N ASN A 75 -3.69 13.63 1.29
CA ASN A 75 -3.57 14.07 -0.10
C ASN A 75 -4.03 15.52 -0.23
N ALA A 76 -3.14 16.42 -0.66
CA ALA A 76 -3.45 17.83 -0.80
C ALA A 76 -4.57 18.10 -1.83
N ALA A 77 -4.67 17.25 -2.86
CA ALA A 77 -5.71 17.35 -3.88
C ALA A 77 -7.04 16.67 -3.48
N ASP A 78 -7.09 15.96 -2.36
CA ASP A 78 -8.29 15.29 -1.86
C ASP A 78 -8.31 15.24 -0.33
N GLU A 79 -8.92 16.26 0.27
CA GLU A 79 -9.03 16.40 1.73
C GLU A 79 -9.88 15.32 2.40
N ASN A 80 -10.69 14.59 1.64
CA ASN A 80 -11.54 13.52 2.17
C ASN A 80 -10.77 12.21 2.35
N SER A 81 -9.61 12.08 1.71
CA SER A 81 -8.77 10.89 1.68
C SER A 81 -7.74 10.87 2.80
N LEU A 82 -7.68 9.76 3.55
CA LEU A 82 -6.66 9.51 4.56
C LEU A 82 -6.25 8.03 4.52
N ILE A 83 -4.94 7.75 4.50
CA ILE A 83 -4.42 6.42 4.83
C ILE A 83 -3.86 6.47 6.24
N LYS A 84 -4.31 5.55 7.09
CA LYS A 84 -3.76 5.32 8.42
C LYS A 84 -3.05 3.98 8.45
N ILE A 85 -1.83 3.95 8.98
CA ILE A 85 -1.08 2.73 9.26
C ILE A 85 -0.82 2.69 10.76
N GLU A 86 -1.22 1.62 11.43
CA GLU A 86 -1.02 1.38 12.85
C GLU A 86 -0.50 -0.04 13.09
N LEU A 87 -0.10 -0.33 14.33
CA LEU A 87 0.30 -1.67 14.74
C LEU A 87 -0.69 -2.20 15.78
N LYS A 88 -1.20 -3.40 15.54
CA LYS A 88 -2.07 -4.12 16.47
C LYS A 88 -1.46 -5.50 16.72
N ASN A 89 -1.14 -5.78 17.98
CA ASN A 89 -0.45 -7.01 18.39
C ASN A 89 0.85 -7.27 17.57
N GLY A 90 1.60 -6.21 17.26
CA GLY A 90 2.82 -6.29 16.45
C GLY A 90 2.60 -6.54 14.95
N LYS A 91 1.35 -6.54 14.47
CA LYS A 91 1.00 -6.66 13.04
C LYS A 91 0.51 -5.33 12.50
N GLN A 92 0.83 -5.06 11.24
CA GLN A 92 0.38 -3.85 10.56
C GLN A 92 -1.13 -3.90 10.29
N VAL A 93 -1.79 -2.78 10.59
CA VAL A 93 -3.17 -2.52 10.20
C VAL A 93 -3.17 -1.24 9.38
N ARG A 94 -3.64 -1.34 8.15
CA ARG A 94 -3.66 -0.25 7.19
C ARG A 94 -5.09 -0.01 6.77
N THR A 95 -5.58 1.22 6.97
CA THR A 95 -6.94 1.59 6.64
C THR A 95 -6.95 2.78 5.70
N PHE A 96 -7.69 2.65 4.59
CA PHE A 96 -8.06 3.76 3.72
C PHE A 96 -9.39 4.33 4.21
N PHE A 97 -9.38 5.58 4.60
CA PHE A 97 -10.56 6.35 4.95
C PHE A 97 -10.92 7.32 3.81
N TYR A 98 -12.22 7.41 3.54
CA TYR A 98 -12.79 8.43 2.68
C TYR A 98 -13.98 9.07 3.38
N LYS A 99 -14.02 10.41 3.46
CA LYS A 99 -15.06 11.15 4.21
C LYS A 99 -15.25 10.62 5.65
N LYS A 100 -14.15 10.25 6.31
CA LYS A 100 -14.07 9.66 7.66
C LYS A 100 -14.64 8.24 7.79
N ALA A 101 -15.17 7.64 6.73
CA ALA A 101 -15.59 6.24 6.72
C ALA A 101 -14.42 5.32 6.32
N PRO A 102 -14.20 4.19 7.01
CA PRO A 102 -13.22 3.20 6.57
C PRO A 102 -13.75 2.49 5.31
N ILE A 103 -13.01 2.63 4.21
CA ILE A 103 -13.36 2.03 2.91
C ILE A 103 -12.68 0.68 2.73
N ILE A 104 -11.41 0.58 3.10
CA ILE A 104 -10.66 -0.69 3.05
C ILE A 104 -9.76 -0.76 4.27
N THR A 105 -9.80 -1.89 4.99
CA THR A 105 -8.85 -2.23 6.04
C THR A 105 -8.13 -3.52 5.68
N ILE A 106 -6.80 -3.49 5.78
CA ILE A 106 -5.91 -4.64 5.63
C ILE A 106 -5.22 -4.83 6.97
N GLU A 107 -5.53 -5.91 7.68
CA GLU A 107 -4.96 -6.27 8.98
C GLU A 107 -4.11 -7.52 8.82
N GLY A 108 -2.80 -7.41 9.08
CA GLY A 108 -1.88 -8.54 9.06
C GLY A 108 -2.25 -9.59 10.12
N ILE A 109 -2.19 -10.86 9.74
CA ILE A 109 -2.50 -12.00 10.61
C ILE A 109 -1.42 -13.08 10.50
N ASP A 110 -1.35 -13.93 11.52
CA ASP A 110 -0.65 -15.20 11.41
C ASP A 110 -1.57 -16.21 10.73
N PHE A 111 -1.15 -16.76 9.60
CA PHE A 111 -1.96 -17.73 8.88
C PHE A 111 -1.86 -19.10 9.54
N ASP A 112 -2.98 -19.63 10.02
CA ASP A 112 -3.10 -20.97 10.55
C ASP A 112 -4.40 -21.60 10.05
N LEU A 113 -4.30 -22.63 9.19
CA LEU A 113 -5.45 -23.34 8.62
C LEU A 113 -6.39 -23.94 9.68
N VAL A 114 -5.87 -24.21 10.89
CA VAL A 114 -6.68 -24.76 11.99
C VAL A 114 -7.42 -23.66 12.75
N ASN A 115 -6.88 -22.45 12.79
CA ASN A 115 -7.34 -21.34 13.62
C ASN A 115 -7.49 -20.04 12.82
N LEU A 116 -8.12 -20.10 11.64
CA LEU A 116 -8.34 -18.89 10.84
C LEU A 116 -9.34 -17.95 11.54
N PRO A 117 -9.21 -16.62 11.32
CA PRO A 117 -10.25 -15.66 11.70
C PRO A 117 -11.63 -16.08 11.21
N LYS A 118 -12.66 -15.85 12.03
CA LYS A 118 -14.06 -16.13 11.71
C LYS A 118 -14.66 -15.03 10.84
N ASP A 119 -15.60 -15.40 9.98
CA ASP A 119 -16.38 -14.48 9.14
C ASP A 119 -15.50 -13.45 8.43
N ALA A 120 -14.39 -13.90 7.84
CA ALA A 120 -13.32 -13.06 7.34
C ALA A 120 -12.95 -13.37 5.89
N VAL A 121 -12.66 -12.33 5.12
CA VAL A 121 -11.90 -12.45 3.88
C VAL A 121 -10.41 -12.41 4.22
N ILE A 122 -9.65 -13.41 3.78
CA ILE A 122 -8.22 -13.52 4.01
C ILE A 122 -7.51 -13.55 2.66
N SER A 123 -6.61 -12.59 2.45
CA SER A 123 -5.72 -12.55 1.29
C SER A 123 -4.30 -12.89 1.72
N THR A 124 -3.65 -13.80 0.99
CA THR A 124 -2.24 -14.11 1.19
C THR A 124 -1.45 -13.77 -0.07
N ILE A 125 -0.33 -13.09 0.12
CA ILE A 125 0.54 -12.62 -0.97
C ILE A 125 2.00 -12.96 -0.68
N PHE A 126 2.78 -13.08 -1.74
CA PHE A 126 4.23 -13.20 -1.71
C PHE A 126 4.86 -11.95 -2.33
N SER A 127 5.64 -11.23 -1.52
CA SER A 127 6.38 -10.07 -1.98
C SER A 127 7.56 -9.78 -1.08
N ASN A 128 8.60 -9.12 -1.59
CA ASN A 128 9.85 -8.87 -0.85
C ASN A 128 10.46 -10.15 -0.21
N ASN A 129 10.30 -11.31 -0.87
CA ASN A 129 10.68 -12.63 -0.36
C ASN A 129 9.98 -13.04 0.95
N LEU A 130 8.85 -12.41 1.28
CA LEU A 130 8.05 -12.67 2.45
C LEU A 130 6.64 -13.10 2.03
N ILE A 131 6.06 -13.98 2.83
CA ILE A 131 4.64 -14.32 2.74
C ILE A 131 3.92 -13.47 3.79
N SER A 132 2.88 -12.76 3.36
CA SER A 132 2.00 -12.02 4.26
C SER A 132 0.56 -12.44 4.05
N SER A 133 -0.13 -12.72 5.15
CA SER A 133 -1.55 -13.01 5.17
C SER A 133 -2.27 -11.90 5.90
N ASN A 134 -3.39 -11.46 5.33
CA ASN A 134 -4.12 -10.30 5.80
C ASN A 134 -5.60 -10.61 5.84
N LYS A 135 -6.27 -10.20 6.92
CA LYS A 135 -7.72 -10.03 6.89
C LYS A 135 -8.03 -8.74 6.12
N VAL A 136 -8.98 -8.83 5.21
CA VAL A 136 -9.43 -7.71 4.39
C VAL A 136 -10.90 -7.44 4.69
N SER A 137 -11.24 -6.17 4.89
CA SER A 137 -12.62 -5.70 4.93
C SER A 137 -12.76 -4.49 4.03
N SER A 138 -13.84 -4.44 3.25
CA SER A 138 -14.15 -3.32 2.38
C SER A 138 -15.58 -2.83 2.56
N ASN A 139 -15.79 -1.54 2.30
CA ASN A 139 -17.07 -0.87 2.27
C ASN A 139 -17.07 0.13 1.09
N TYR A 140 -17.09 -0.41 -0.12
CA TYR A 140 -17.04 0.42 -1.34
C TYR A 140 -18.30 1.29 -1.51
N GLU A 141 -19.44 0.92 -0.91
CA GLU A 141 -20.66 1.72 -0.92
C GLU A 141 -20.46 3.12 -0.31
N ALA A 142 -19.55 3.24 0.67
CA ALA A 142 -19.22 4.51 1.31
C ALA A 142 -18.47 5.49 0.38
N LEU A 143 -18.02 5.06 -0.81
CA LEU A 143 -17.48 5.96 -1.83
C LEU A 143 -18.57 6.70 -2.61
N GLY A 144 -19.78 6.13 -2.74
CA GLY A 144 -20.82 6.66 -3.63
C GLY A 144 -20.32 6.79 -5.07
N ASP A 145 -20.54 7.96 -5.68
CA ASP A 145 -20.07 8.27 -7.05
C ASP A 145 -18.63 8.82 -7.09
N ASP A 146 -17.97 8.97 -5.94
CA ASP A 146 -16.63 9.53 -5.87
C ASP A 146 -15.55 8.50 -6.22
N ASN A 147 -14.46 8.97 -6.84
CA ASN A 147 -13.31 8.13 -7.19
C ASN A 147 -11.99 8.72 -6.68
N PRO A 148 -11.57 8.38 -5.43
CA PRO A 148 -10.28 8.81 -4.87
C PRO A 148 -9.09 8.00 -5.45
N ASP A 149 -9.02 7.87 -6.77
CA ASP A 149 -8.12 6.99 -7.53
C ASP A 149 -6.65 7.10 -7.10
N LYS A 150 -6.14 8.31 -6.83
CA LYS A 150 -4.73 8.51 -6.46
C LYS A 150 -4.42 7.96 -5.08
N THR A 151 -5.25 8.30 -4.08
CA THR A 151 -5.07 7.78 -2.73
C THR A 151 -5.30 6.27 -2.72
N LEU A 152 -6.27 5.77 -3.49
CA LEU A 152 -6.53 4.34 -3.62
C LEU A 152 -5.38 3.58 -4.29
N LYS A 153 -4.73 4.15 -5.32
CA LYS A 153 -3.50 3.59 -5.93
C LYS A 153 -2.35 3.56 -4.93
N LEU A 154 -2.15 4.65 -4.18
CA LEU A 154 -1.17 4.66 -3.11
C LEU A 154 -1.49 3.59 -2.05
N PHE A 155 -2.77 3.46 -1.68
CA PHE A 155 -3.26 2.46 -0.74
C PHE A 155 -3.05 1.02 -1.22
N SER A 156 -3.20 0.74 -2.50
CA SER A 156 -3.06 -0.62 -3.02
C SER A 156 -1.60 -0.99 -3.34
N ARG A 157 -0.77 -0.01 -3.72
CA ARG A 157 0.55 -0.27 -4.33
C ARG A 157 1.74 0.12 -3.46
N LEU A 158 1.56 0.93 -2.42
CA LEU A 158 2.64 1.18 -1.46
C LEU A 158 2.90 -0.10 -0.69
N GLU A 159 4.00 -0.76 -1.03
CA GLU A 159 4.42 -2.00 -0.41
C GLU A 159 5.24 -1.72 0.84
N ILE A 160 4.84 -2.35 1.94
CA ILE A 160 5.52 -2.29 3.23
C ILE A 160 5.80 -3.73 3.64
N LYS A 161 7.01 -3.99 4.09
CA LYS A 161 7.43 -5.31 4.56
C LYS A 161 6.59 -5.71 5.76
N SER A 162 5.96 -6.86 5.69
CA SER A 162 4.97 -7.31 6.69
C SER A 162 5.58 -7.75 8.02
N ASP A 163 6.89 -7.99 8.07
CA ASP A 163 7.62 -8.41 9.27
C ASP A 163 8.06 -7.24 10.16
N LEU A 164 7.86 -5.99 9.71
CA LEU A 164 8.10 -4.80 10.52
C LEU A 164 7.04 -4.66 11.62
N ASN A 165 7.50 -4.65 12.87
CA ASN A 165 6.70 -4.63 14.09
C ASN A 165 6.88 -3.35 14.93
N GLU A 166 7.56 -2.34 14.38
CA GLU A 166 7.77 -1.02 14.99
C GLU A 166 7.40 0.08 14.00
N LEU A 167 6.64 1.09 14.45
CA LEU A 167 6.17 2.17 13.56
C LEU A 167 7.31 3.00 12.99
N ASP A 168 8.40 3.18 13.74
CA ASP A 168 9.60 3.87 13.26
C ASP A 168 10.17 3.14 12.03
N SER A 169 10.32 1.82 12.10
CA SER A 169 10.83 1.01 10.98
C SER A 169 9.89 1.01 9.78
N VAL A 170 8.57 0.97 10.00
CA VAL A 170 7.59 1.11 8.92
C VAL A 170 7.72 2.48 8.24
N PHE A 171 7.86 3.55 9.02
CA PHE A 171 7.96 4.90 8.48
C PHE A 171 9.28 5.14 7.74
N ASP A 172 10.39 4.63 8.27
CA ASP A 172 11.69 4.66 7.61
C ASP A 172 11.64 3.92 6.26
N GLN A 173 10.99 2.76 6.20
CA GLN A 173 10.81 2.04 4.93
C GLN A 173 10.00 2.84 3.90
N ILE A 174 8.92 3.52 4.32
CA ILE A 174 8.16 4.43 3.44
C ILE A 174 9.07 5.55 2.95
N GLY A 175 9.89 6.11 3.85
CA GLY A 175 10.92 7.07 3.49
C GLY A 175 11.85 6.53 2.41
N ASP A 176 12.46 5.37 2.63
CA ASP A 176 13.40 4.74 1.70
C ASP A 176 12.76 4.43 0.34
N PHE A 177 11.50 3.99 0.33
CA PHE A 177 10.72 3.83 -0.89
C PHE A 177 10.67 5.14 -1.70
N PHE A 178 10.31 6.26 -1.07
CA PHE A 178 10.26 7.57 -1.73
C PHE A 178 11.62 8.26 -1.91
N SER A 179 12.73 7.56 -1.66
CA SER A 179 14.06 7.96 -2.11
C SER A 179 14.48 7.27 -3.41
N GLN A 180 13.70 6.30 -3.90
CA GLN A 180 13.97 5.63 -5.17
C GLN A 180 13.56 6.54 -6.33
N GLU A 181 14.39 6.59 -7.37
CA GLU A 181 14.16 7.43 -8.56
C GLU A 181 12.78 7.14 -9.19
N ASP A 182 12.37 5.88 -9.26
CA ASP A 182 11.15 5.42 -9.92
C ASP A 182 9.95 5.25 -8.96
N ALA A 183 10.02 5.75 -7.72
CA ALA A 183 9.02 5.50 -6.68
C ALA A 183 7.59 5.88 -7.10
N LEU A 184 7.43 7.02 -7.77
CA LEU A 184 6.13 7.47 -8.27
C LEU A 184 5.60 6.60 -9.41
N LEU A 185 6.48 6.06 -10.26
CA LEU A 185 6.09 5.17 -11.34
C LEU A 185 5.55 3.84 -10.79
N LYS A 186 6.21 3.30 -9.75
CA LYS A 186 5.79 2.07 -9.04
C LYS A 186 4.38 2.17 -8.46
N ILE A 187 3.92 3.38 -8.12
CA ILE A 187 2.58 3.61 -7.58
C ILE A 187 1.58 4.03 -8.67
N PHE A 188 1.91 5.03 -9.47
CA PHE A 188 0.91 5.76 -10.26
C PHE A 188 0.91 5.38 -11.75
N TYR A 189 2.00 4.84 -12.29
CA TYR A 189 2.09 4.52 -13.72
C TYR A 189 1.74 3.04 -13.97
N GLY A 190 0.50 2.77 -14.39
CA GLY A 190 -0.12 1.43 -14.41
C GLY A 190 0.76 0.29 -14.93
N ARG A 191 1.22 0.38 -16.19
CA ARG A 191 2.07 -0.66 -16.82
C ARG A 191 3.41 -0.87 -16.11
N TYR A 192 3.92 0.14 -15.43
CA TYR A 192 5.17 0.02 -14.67
C TYR A 192 4.90 -0.56 -13.29
N ALA A 193 3.86 -0.08 -12.60
CA ALA A 193 3.40 -0.60 -11.32
C ALA A 193 3.06 -2.10 -11.35
N GLU A 194 2.51 -2.61 -12.46
CA GLU A 194 2.21 -4.03 -12.65
C GLU A 194 3.44 -4.95 -12.43
N LYS A 195 4.65 -4.47 -12.75
CA LYS A 195 5.89 -5.26 -12.57
C LYS A 195 6.27 -5.49 -11.11
N PHE A 196 5.70 -4.71 -10.20
CA PHE A 196 5.98 -4.73 -8.77
C PHE A 196 4.78 -5.22 -7.96
N GLN A 197 3.73 -5.71 -8.61
CA GLN A 197 2.59 -6.25 -7.89
C GLN A 197 3.00 -7.52 -7.13
N PRO A 198 2.61 -7.64 -5.85
CA PRO A 198 2.75 -8.87 -5.10
C PRO A 198 2.12 -10.05 -5.85
N LYS A 199 2.75 -11.22 -5.78
CA LYS A 199 2.14 -12.45 -6.30
C LYS A 199 1.11 -12.96 -5.32
N ILE A 200 -0.07 -13.31 -5.80
CA ILE A 200 -1.13 -13.84 -4.96
C ILE A 200 -0.84 -15.30 -4.64
N LEU A 201 -1.05 -15.67 -3.38
CA LEU A 201 -0.97 -17.06 -2.89
C LEU A 201 -2.35 -17.60 -2.48
N GLY A 202 -3.32 -16.72 -2.21
CA GLY A 202 -4.69 -17.14 -1.99
C GLY A 202 -5.63 -16.00 -1.61
N SER A 203 -6.91 -16.25 -1.81
CA SER A 203 -8.02 -15.42 -1.34
C SER A 203 -9.11 -16.36 -0.86
N ILE A 204 -9.37 -16.38 0.45
CA ILE A 204 -10.33 -17.27 1.08
C ILE A 204 -11.32 -16.51 1.94
N GLU A 205 -12.53 -17.02 2.02
CA GLU A 205 -13.57 -16.57 2.95
C GLU A 205 -13.80 -17.66 3.99
N THR A 206 -13.92 -17.26 5.25
CA THR A 206 -14.19 -18.18 6.35
C THR A 206 -15.62 -18.07 6.87
N ASP A 207 -16.12 -19.15 7.43
CA ASP A 207 -17.40 -19.15 8.17
C ASP A 207 -17.23 -18.68 9.63
N HIS A 208 -18.33 -18.68 10.38
CA HIS A 208 -18.37 -18.31 11.80
C HIS A 208 -17.60 -19.27 12.73
N PHE A 209 -17.11 -20.40 12.21
CA PHE A 209 -16.20 -21.32 12.91
C PHE A 209 -14.73 -21.13 12.51
N GLY A 210 -14.43 -20.26 11.55
CA GLY A 210 -13.07 -20.08 11.02
C GLY A 210 -12.66 -21.17 10.03
N LYS A 211 -13.61 -21.89 9.43
CA LYS A 211 -13.34 -22.85 8.35
C LYS A 211 -13.46 -22.17 7.00
N ILE A 212 -12.63 -22.59 6.04
CA ILE A 212 -12.74 -22.10 4.66
C ILE A 212 -14.13 -22.46 4.12
N LYS A 213 -14.87 -21.44 3.70
CA LYS A 213 -16.20 -21.54 3.09
C LYS A 213 -16.09 -21.45 1.57
N GLU A 214 -15.42 -20.42 1.08
CA GLU A 214 -15.17 -20.16 -0.34
C GLU A 214 -13.71 -19.73 -0.52
N GLY A 215 -13.16 -19.86 -1.73
CA GLY A 215 -11.88 -19.25 -2.05
C GLY A 215 -10.95 -20.13 -2.86
N ILE A 216 -9.74 -19.64 -3.08
CA ILE A 216 -8.66 -20.38 -3.69
C ILE A 216 -7.37 -20.15 -2.90
N ILE A 217 -6.58 -21.20 -2.69
CA ILE A 217 -5.30 -21.13 -2.02
C ILE A 217 -4.28 -22.04 -2.69
N TRP A 218 -3.07 -21.53 -2.87
CA TRP A 218 -1.89 -22.27 -3.26
C TRP A 218 -1.11 -22.64 -2.00
N ASP A 219 -0.75 -23.90 -1.85
CA ASP A 219 -0.14 -24.43 -0.64
C ASP A 219 1.32 -23.95 -0.50
N PHE A 220 1.46 -22.76 0.06
CA PHE A 220 2.74 -22.10 0.32
C PHE A 220 3.45 -22.62 1.58
N LYS A 221 2.82 -23.53 2.36
CA LYS A 221 3.40 -24.10 3.58
C LYS A 221 4.06 -25.45 3.36
N SER A 222 3.60 -26.25 2.39
CA SER A 222 4.10 -27.62 2.18
C SER A 222 5.33 -27.74 1.26
N GLY A 223 5.76 -26.66 0.59
CA GLY A 223 6.90 -26.72 -0.32
C GLY A 223 7.69 -25.41 -0.45
N LYS A 224 8.78 -25.48 -1.22
CA LYS A 224 9.57 -24.28 -1.58
C LYS A 224 8.73 -23.44 -2.54
N ILE A 225 8.74 -22.11 -2.35
CA ILE A 225 8.06 -21.15 -3.23
C ILE A 225 8.48 -21.30 -4.71
N SER A 226 9.71 -21.80 -4.95
CA SER A 226 10.27 -22.05 -6.29
C SER A 226 9.81 -23.36 -6.95
N GLY A 227 9.01 -24.20 -6.26
CA GLY A 227 8.53 -25.48 -6.76
C GLY A 227 7.10 -25.41 -7.28
N LYS A 228 6.61 -26.56 -7.78
CA LYS A 228 5.18 -26.75 -7.96
C LYS A 228 4.56 -27.12 -6.60
N ASN A 229 3.52 -26.41 -6.20
CA ASN A 229 2.73 -26.75 -5.01
C ASN A 229 1.27 -26.98 -5.39
N LYS A 230 0.57 -27.68 -4.51
CA LYS A 230 -0.85 -27.96 -4.69
C LYS A 230 -1.63 -26.65 -4.57
N TYR A 231 -2.62 -26.42 -5.42
CA TYR A 231 -3.67 -25.45 -5.13
C TYR A 231 -5.00 -26.15 -4.93
N GLU A 232 -5.89 -25.49 -4.20
CA GLU A 232 -7.25 -25.94 -3.94
C GLU A 232 -8.22 -24.77 -4.08
N THR A 233 -9.31 -25.00 -4.80
CA THR A 233 -10.46 -24.11 -4.87
C THR A 233 -11.56 -24.70 -4.00
N TYR A 234 -12.14 -23.87 -3.15
CA TYR A 234 -13.16 -24.19 -2.18
C TYR A 234 -14.49 -23.57 -2.58
N SER A 235 -15.56 -24.36 -2.50
CA SER A 235 -16.92 -23.84 -2.48
C SER A 235 -17.80 -24.58 -1.49
N LYS A 236 -18.62 -23.85 -0.74
CA LYS A 236 -19.49 -24.34 0.34
C LYS A 236 -18.73 -25.25 1.32
N GLY A 237 -17.50 -24.89 1.62
CA GLY A 237 -16.60 -25.60 2.53
C GLY A 237 -16.00 -26.90 2.00
N LYS A 238 -16.08 -27.16 0.69
CA LYS A 238 -15.51 -28.36 0.04
C LYS A 238 -14.53 -27.98 -1.05
N VAL A 239 -13.47 -28.77 -1.20
CA VAL A 239 -12.58 -28.66 -2.36
C VAL A 239 -13.33 -29.12 -3.61
N VAL A 240 -13.51 -28.22 -4.57
CA VAL A 240 -14.19 -28.48 -5.85
C VAL A 240 -13.21 -28.65 -7.01
N GLN A 241 -12.01 -28.07 -6.87
CA GLN A 241 -10.93 -28.20 -7.84
C GLN A 241 -9.59 -28.24 -7.11
N SER A 242 -8.63 -28.99 -7.66
CA SER A 242 -7.25 -28.93 -7.21
C SER A 242 -6.30 -29.23 -8.37
N GLY A 243 -5.05 -28.81 -8.22
CA GLY A 243 -4.00 -29.11 -9.19
C GLY A 243 -2.62 -28.81 -8.63
N LEU A 244 -1.59 -29.05 -9.44
CA LEU A 244 -0.20 -28.86 -9.06
C LEU A 244 0.48 -27.91 -10.04
N VAL A 245 0.81 -26.70 -9.59
CA VAL A 245 1.32 -25.61 -10.43
C VAL A 245 2.45 -24.86 -9.72
N ASN A 246 3.33 -24.21 -10.47
CA ASN A 246 4.29 -23.27 -9.88
C ASN A 246 3.59 -21.93 -9.54
N LEU A 247 4.29 -21.01 -8.88
CA LEU A 247 3.71 -19.73 -8.45
C LEU A 247 3.29 -18.83 -9.63
N ASP A 248 4.02 -18.86 -10.74
CA ASP A 248 3.72 -18.02 -11.92
C ASP A 248 2.44 -18.50 -12.60
N ASP A 249 2.35 -19.79 -12.86
CA ASP A 249 1.16 -20.45 -13.42
C ASP A 249 -0.05 -20.26 -12.48
N PHE A 250 0.16 -20.22 -11.16
CA PHE A 250 -0.93 -19.99 -10.20
C PHE A 250 -1.58 -18.61 -10.36
N GLN A 251 -0.85 -17.59 -10.84
CA GLN A 251 -1.44 -16.26 -11.04
C GLN A 251 -2.56 -16.32 -12.09
N GLU A 252 -2.37 -17.09 -13.17
CA GLU A 252 -3.40 -17.29 -14.19
C GLU A 252 -4.60 -18.08 -13.65
N VAL A 253 -4.34 -19.13 -12.87
CA VAL A 253 -5.38 -19.93 -12.19
C VAL A 253 -6.21 -19.04 -11.26
N PHE A 254 -5.55 -18.19 -10.48
CA PHE A 254 -6.20 -17.24 -9.57
C PHE A 254 -7.08 -16.23 -10.34
N MET A 255 -6.57 -15.64 -11.41
CA MET A 255 -7.32 -14.69 -12.22
C MET A 255 -8.56 -15.32 -12.85
N LYS A 256 -8.44 -16.54 -13.36
CA LYS A 256 -9.59 -17.29 -13.88
C LYS A 256 -10.66 -17.52 -12.81
N TYR A 257 -10.25 -17.93 -11.61
CA TYR A 257 -11.16 -18.10 -10.47
C TYR A 257 -11.92 -16.81 -10.12
N GLN A 258 -11.24 -15.65 -10.11
CA GLN A 258 -11.88 -14.37 -9.81
C GLN A 258 -12.92 -13.95 -10.86
N ILE A 259 -12.64 -14.21 -12.15
CA ILE A 259 -13.59 -13.93 -13.23
C ILE A 259 -14.83 -14.81 -13.08
N GLU A 260 -14.65 -16.12 -12.91
CA GLU A 260 -15.75 -17.06 -12.74
C GLU A 260 -16.62 -16.72 -11.51
N LYS A 261 -16.00 -16.33 -10.39
CA LYS A 261 -16.75 -15.89 -9.20
C LYS A 261 -17.56 -14.61 -9.45
N SER A 262 -17.00 -13.65 -10.17
CA SER A 262 -17.67 -12.38 -10.45
C SER A 262 -18.89 -12.53 -11.37
N ASP A 263 -18.89 -13.55 -12.24
CA ASP A 263 -20.03 -13.85 -13.12
C ASP A 263 -21.18 -14.57 -12.39
N GLU A 264 -20.94 -15.09 -11.17
CA GLU A 264 -21.92 -15.80 -10.34
C GLU A 264 -22.69 -14.87 -9.36
N GLU A 265 -22.21 -13.64 -9.15
CA GLU A 265 -22.80 -12.60 -8.26
C GLU A 265 -23.72 -11.63 -9.02
#